data_AF-A0A0K2H1L8-F1
#
_entry.id   AF-A0A0K2H1L8-F1
#
_cell.length_a   1.000
_cell.length_b   1.000
_cell.length_c   1.000
_cell.angle_alpha   90.00
_cell.angle_beta   90.00
_cell.angle_gamma   90.00
#
_symmetry.space_group_name_H-M   'P 1'
#
loop_
_entity.id
_entity.type
_entity.pdbx_description
1 polymer ?
#
loop_
_entity_poly.entity_id
_entity_poly.type
_entity_poly.pdbx_seq_one_letter_code
_entity_poly.pdbx_strand_id
1 'polypeptide(L)'
;MAVTAQGASDEQLDDIYEQAIAAREERRRRRDEPPLIRIWENKTVGMVLRGVVAAEYAGFFEIEVNETAPAQLVLPFDHHLAKFCWERRKREKQNVVLTIDAAAERWGGLMSNCTLTQDEDLARTVTVDFVHDYEMFKHLPCWANPLSPPALQIPNSWSLFANAIWGLKVTLFANLLRLNGSLWQLPDDPLDPESWVATLDYKRWQMVVKPSLLTTDTSPLRYIHSEFENFHDVAKPILEDCGLMVTCRRWLIGDPQPWPGAGLKRNGQIVVDIVDKSGWYGQTSTFGKIGSGLVRTGLEIADNLVDETRIILDKPRRAPQYSVSGFLGVAPEQPWVVYRTNGKASTVNSVSASYKPASVAQVTVGGKSAPGVNELISANIKLIFNIMGSFILQPALGSVVESIIRPWFEDRLLAWMSIKSPLRSKKLGWAHFPENVVHHSGQAYTLSALLAMRKEFRDTNEQWAFEVNIGDGAPYLIGAPGFGHWTIGDRIGCEEPGADDGYVQVLQCRKLRLEWDADTPKEWTATLGVPPLRDPVEWAVDQINTVTSSFKKHGWL
;
A
#
# COMPACT_ATOMS: atom_id res chain seq x y z
N MET A 1 -47.09 9.76 -27.15
CA MET A 1 -46.04 10.30 -28.04
C MET A 1 -44.98 9.24 -28.20
N ALA A 2 -44.96 8.56 -29.34
CA ALA A 2 -43.89 7.63 -29.68
C ALA A 2 -42.64 8.47 -29.99
N VAL A 3 -41.57 8.30 -29.22
CA VAL A 3 -40.25 8.82 -29.56
C VAL A 3 -39.76 7.95 -30.72
N THR A 4 -39.99 8.42 -31.95
CA THR A 4 -39.33 7.88 -33.13
C THR A 4 -37.83 8.14 -32.98
N ALA A 5 -37.07 7.09 -32.68
CA ALA A 5 -35.62 7.11 -32.84
C ALA A 5 -35.35 7.31 -34.34
N GLN A 6 -35.02 8.54 -34.74
CA GLN A 6 -34.44 8.79 -36.06
C GLN A 6 -33.14 7.97 -36.12
N GLY A 7 -33.06 7.03 -37.06
CA GLY A 7 -31.81 6.35 -37.37
C GLY A 7 -30.75 7.39 -37.73
N ALA A 8 -29.52 7.18 -37.27
CA ALA A 8 -28.39 8.02 -37.65
C ALA A 8 -28.28 8.06 -39.17
N SER A 9 -28.05 9.24 -39.75
CA SER A 9 -27.81 9.36 -41.19
C SER A 9 -26.50 8.67 -41.56
N ASP A 10 -26.35 8.23 -42.81
CA ASP A 10 -25.12 7.58 -43.28
C ASP A 10 -23.89 8.46 -43.04
N GLU A 11 -24.01 9.77 -43.23
CA GLU A 11 -22.98 10.77 -42.91
C GLU A 11 -22.58 10.78 -41.42
N GLN A 12 -23.53 10.59 -40.50
CA GLN A 12 -23.23 10.49 -39.07
C GLN A 12 -22.53 9.18 -38.72
N LEU A 13 -22.85 8.08 -39.43
CA LEU A 13 -22.18 6.79 -39.23
C LEU A 13 -20.74 6.84 -39.77
N ASP A 14 -20.52 7.49 -40.90
CA ASP A 14 -19.19 7.71 -41.48
C ASP A 14 -18.34 8.59 -40.56
N ASP A 15 -18.87 9.69 -40.04
CA ASP A 15 -18.18 10.54 -39.06
C ASP A 15 -17.78 9.76 -37.80
N ILE A 16 -18.68 8.93 -37.26
CA ILE A 16 -18.40 8.08 -36.10
C ILE A 16 -17.30 7.06 -36.42
N TYR A 17 -17.33 6.47 -37.62
CA TYR A 17 -16.34 5.51 -38.06
C TYR A 17 -14.95 6.15 -38.20
N GLU A 18 -14.86 7.32 -38.83
CA GLU A 18 -13.61 8.07 -38.96
C GLU A 18 -13.05 8.47 -37.58
N GLN A 19 -13.90 8.97 -36.67
CA GLN A 19 -13.50 9.26 -35.30
C GLN A 19 -13.00 8.02 -34.54
N ALA A 20 -13.64 6.87 -34.74
CA ALA A 20 -13.24 5.61 -34.12
C ALA A 20 -11.88 5.11 -34.66
N ILE A 21 -11.62 5.24 -35.97
CA ILE A 21 -10.33 4.93 -36.57
C ILE A 21 -9.25 5.87 -36.03
N ALA A 22 -9.49 7.18 -36.06
CA ALA A 22 -8.53 8.16 -35.57
C ALA A 22 -8.19 7.92 -34.09
N ALA A 23 -9.18 7.61 -33.26
CA ALA A 23 -8.96 7.26 -31.85
C ALA A 23 -8.14 5.96 -31.69
N ARG A 24 -8.34 4.97 -32.57
CA ARG A 24 -7.58 3.71 -32.57
C ARG A 24 -6.12 3.95 -32.98
N GLU A 25 -5.89 4.75 -34.02
CA GLU A 25 -4.56 5.10 -34.50
C GLU A 25 -3.79 5.93 -33.46
N GLU A 26 -4.45 6.89 -32.82
CA GLU A 26 -3.88 7.67 -31.72
C GLU A 26 -3.42 6.77 -30.56
N ARG A 27 -4.26 5.79 -30.16
CA ARG A 27 -3.89 4.82 -29.12
C ARG A 27 -2.71 3.95 -29.54
N ARG A 28 -2.68 3.50 -30.80
CA ARG A 28 -1.52 2.76 -31.34
C ARG A 28 -0.27 3.62 -31.32
N ARG A 29 -0.33 4.88 -31.74
CA ARG A 29 0.82 5.79 -31.74
C ARG A 29 1.37 6.02 -30.34
N ARG A 30 0.51 6.28 -29.35
CA ARG A 30 0.90 6.43 -27.94
C ARG A 30 1.53 5.17 -27.37
N ARG A 31 1.02 4.01 -27.78
CA ARG A 31 1.59 2.74 -27.41
C ARG A 31 2.97 2.55 -28.04
N ASP A 32 3.19 2.94 -29.27
CA ASP A 32 4.48 2.74 -29.91
C ASP A 32 5.52 3.83 -29.52
N GLU A 33 5.08 4.88 -28.82
CA GLU A 33 5.94 5.95 -28.32
C GLU A 33 6.92 5.42 -27.23
N PRO A 34 8.24 5.63 -27.38
CA PRO A 34 9.21 5.22 -26.37
C PRO A 34 9.02 6.03 -25.07
N PRO A 35 9.38 5.47 -23.90
CA PRO A 35 9.29 6.20 -22.64
C PRO A 35 10.19 7.44 -22.68
N LEU A 36 9.67 8.57 -22.20
CA LEU A 36 10.46 9.80 -22.12
C LEU A 36 11.30 9.81 -20.84
N ILE A 37 12.58 9.50 -20.99
CA ILE A 37 13.53 9.38 -19.88
C ILE A 37 14.34 10.69 -19.76
N ARG A 38 14.35 11.30 -18.58
CA ARG A 38 15.06 12.56 -18.32
C ARG A 38 15.91 12.48 -17.08
N ILE A 39 17.16 12.92 -17.20
CA ILE A 39 18.11 13.04 -16.09
C ILE A 39 18.21 14.51 -15.70
N TRP A 40 18.08 14.75 -14.39
CA TRP A 40 18.12 16.08 -13.81
C TRP A 40 19.30 16.23 -12.88
N GLU A 41 19.95 17.38 -12.97
CA GLU A 41 20.93 17.83 -12.00
C GLU A 41 20.21 18.49 -10.83
N ASN A 42 20.51 18.02 -9.62
CA ASN A 42 19.97 18.61 -8.40
C ASN A 42 20.71 19.92 -8.07
N LYS A 43 19.97 20.97 -7.72
CA LYS A 43 20.52 22.27 -7.29
C LYS A 43 20.07 22.58 -5.87
N THR A 44 20.61 23.65 -5.28
CA THR A 44 20.17 24.12 -3.95
C THR A 44 18.68 24.46 -3.94
N VAL A 45 18.13 24.95 -5.06
CA VAL A 45 16.70 25.20 -5.22
C VAL A 45 16.21 24.56 -6.52
N GLY A 46 15.43 23.48 -6.37
CA GLY A 46 14.84 22.76 -7.48
C GLY A 46 15.85 21.97 -8.32
N MET A 47 15.45 21.65 -9.55
CA MET A 47 16.21 20.79 -10.46
C MET A 47 16.39 21.44 -11.82
N VAL A 48 17.52 21.16 -12.47
CA VAL A 48 17.82 21.61 -13.84
C VAL A 48 17.93 20.41 -14.76
N LEU A 49 17.29 20.46 -15.92
CA LEU A 49 17.35 19.38 -16.90
C LEU A 49 18.79 19.27 -17.42
N ARG A 50 19.41 18.10 -17.26
CA ARG A 50 20.73 17.84 -17.85
C ARG A 50 20.61 17.34 -19.28
N GLY A 51 19.66 16.45 -19.53
CA GLY A 51 19.35 15.94 -20.86
C GLY A 51 18.24 14.90 -20.85
N VAL A 52 17.69 14.66 -22.03
CA VAL A 52 16.82 13.52 -22.32
C VAL A 52 17.74 12.35 -22.68
N VAL A 53 17.50 11.18 -22.08
CA VAL A 53 18.26 9.96 -22.42
C VAL A 53 17.78 9.48 -23.78
N ALA A 54 18.74 9.18 -24.65
CA ALA A 54 18.52 8.51 -25.92
C ALA A 54 19.72 7.59 -26.18
N ALA A 55 19.51 6.54 -26.96
CA ALA A 55 20.53 5.52 -27.25
C ALA A 55 21.03 4.78 -25.99
N GLU A 56 20.12 4.51 -25.05
CA GLU A 56 20.32 3.50 -24.03
C GLU A 56 20.41 2.10 -24.66
N TYR A 57 21.19 1.21 -24.03
CA TYR A 57 21.18 -0.20 -24.42
C TYR A 57 19.92 -0.87 -23.88
N ALA A 58 19.70 -0.77 -22.57
CA ALA A 58 18.52 -1.34 -21.93
C ALA A 58 18.04 -0.43 -20.80
N GLY A 59 16.76 -0.55 -20.49
CA GLY A 59 16.16 0.15 -19.37
C GLY A 59 14.95 -0.58 -18.84
N PHE A 60 14.71 -0.44 -17.53
CA PHE A 60 13.45 -0.83 -16.95
C PHE A 60 13.08 0.07 -15.79
N PHE A 61 11.78 0.14 -15.52
CA PHE A 61 11.28 0.66 -14.26
C PHE A 61 10.13 -0.19 -13.74
N GLU A 62 10.03 -0.20 -12.42
CA GLU A 62 8.97 -0.90 -11.69
C GLU A 62 8.16 0.11 -10.88
N ILE A 63 6.87 -0.17 -10.72
CA ILE A 63 5.98 0.52 -9.79
C ILE A 63 5.31 -0.55 -8.95
N GLU A 64 5.40 -0.40 -7.63
CA GLU A 64 4.80 -1.31 -6.66
C GLU A 64 3.83 -0.55 -5.74
N VAL A 65 2.73 -1.21 -5.36
CA VAL A 65 1.72 -0.63 -4.48
C VAL A 65 2.31 -0.47 -3.07
N ASN A 66 2.41 0.78 -2.60
CA ASN A 66 2.85 1.15 -1.24
C ASN A 66 4.24 0.63 -0.86
N GLU A 67 5.11 0.42 -1.85
CA GLU A 67 6.47 -0.04 -1.64
C GLU A 67 7.44 0.67 -2.58
N THR A 68 8.72 0.64 -2.23
CA THR A 68 9.76 1.24 -3.05
C THR A 68 10.12 0.32 -4.22
N ALA A 69 10.05 0.85 -5.43
CA ALA A 69 10.39 0.13 -6.64
C ALA A 69 11.70 0.64 -7.29
N PRO A 70 12.48 -0.25 -7.93
CA PRO A 70 13.70 0.12 -8.63
C PRO A 70 13.44 0.60 -10.07
N ALA A 71 14.40 1.34 -10.62
CA ALA A 71 14.59 1.50 -12.05
C ALA A 71 16.07 1.39 -12.38
N GLN A 72 16.39 0.92 -13.59
CA GLN A 72 17.77 0.78 -14.05
C GLN A 72 17.88 1.30 -15.48
N LEU A 73 19.01 1.94 -15.77
CA LEU A 73 19.38 2.37 -17.11
C LEU A 73 20.80 1.91 -17.43
N VAL A 74 20.97 1.29 -18.59
CA VAL A 74 22.26 0.84 -19.10
C VAL A 74 22.66 1.73 -20.27
N LEU A 75 23.74 2.50 -20.08
CA LEU A 75 24.21 3.48 -21.05
C LEU A 75 25.65 3.17 -21.49
N PRO A 76 26.01 3.46 -22.75
CA PRO A 76 27.41 3.44 -23.15
C PRO A 76 28.20 4.51 -22.38
N PHE A 77 29.43 4.21 -21.99
CA PHE A 77 30.26 5.14 -21.22
C PHE A 77 30.48 6.48 -21.93
N ASP A 78 30.49 6.48 -23.28
CA ASP A 78 30.68 7.70 -24.03
C ASP A 78 29.50 8.67 -23.99
N HIS A 79 28.33 8.19 -23.57
CA HIS A 79 27.14 9.00 -23.42
C HIS A 79 27.37 10.11 -22.38
N HIS A 80 27.01 11.34 -22.75
CA HIS A 80 27.23 12.52 -21.90
C HIS A 80 26.53 12.41 -20.53
N LEU A 81 25.35 11.77 -20.48
CA LEU A 81 24.64 11.52 -19.20
C LEU A 81 25.29 10.41 -18.37
N ALA A 82 25.91 9.41 -19.00
CA ALA A 82 26.66 8.37 -18.29
C ALA A 82 27.89 8.97 -17.62
N LYS A 83 28.64 9.81 -18.35
CA LYS A 83 29.77 10.60 -17.81
C LYS A 83 29.31 11.50 -16.66
N PHE A 84 28.19 12.19 -16.80
CA PHE A 84 27.62 13.01 -15.72
C PHE A 84 27.27 12.20 -14.46
N CYS A 85 26.66 11.01 -14.60
CA CYS A 85 26.32 10.15 -13.48
C CYS A 85 27.57 9.59 -12.78
N TRP A 86 28.60 9.22 -13.54
CA TRP A 86 29.84 8.64 -13.05
C TRP A 86 30.80 9.67 -12.44
N GLU A 87 30.96 10.84 -13.07
CA GLU A 87 31.93 11.87 -12.68
C GLU A 87 31.48 12.69 -11.46
N ARG A 88 31.29 12.01 -10.32
CA ARG A 88 30.79 12.62 -9.07
C ARG A 88 31.54 13.85 -8.59
N ARG A 89 32.82 13.99 -8.97
CA ARG A 89 33.70 15.11 -8.59
C ARG A 89 33.37 16.41 -9.31
N LYS A 90 32.74 16.36 -10.49
CA LYS A 90 32.39 17.55 -11.28
C LYS A 90 30.99 18.08 -10.98
N ARG A 91 30.21 17.37 -10.16
CA ARG A 91 28.83 17.76 -9.83
C ARG A 91 28.82 18.73 -8.66
N GLU A 92 27.93 19.72 -8.74
CA GLU A 92 27.70 20.65 -7.63
C GLU A 92 27.03 19.93 -6.44
N LYS A 93 26.03 19.10 -6.72
CA LYS A 93 25.33 18.25 -5.75
C LYS A 93 25.51 16.78 -6.12
N GLN A 94 25.53 15.91 -5.11
CA GLN A 94 25.84 14.50 -5.33
C GLN A 94 24.67 13.70 -5.93
N ASN A 95 23.44 14.06 -5.57
CA ASN A 95 22.25 13.31 -5.98
C ASN A 95 21.88 13.64 -7.42
N VAL A 96 21.56 12.60 -8.19
CA VAL A 96 21.01 12.68 -9.54
C VAL A 96 19.57 12.20 -9.49
N VAL A 97 18.68 12.88 -10.21
CA VAL A 97 17.25 12.56 -10.26
C VAL A 97 16.92 12.04 -11.65
N LEU A 98 16.09 11.00 -11.70
CA LEU A 98 15.51 10.46 -12.91
C LEU A 98 14.00 10.69 -12.93
N THR A 99 13.46 11.03 -14.10
CA THR A 99 12.02 10.95 -14.35
C THR A 99 11.76 10.20 -15.65
N ILE A 100 10.84 9.24 -15.63
CA ILE A 100 10.42 8.46 -16.79
C ILE A 100 8.92 8.67 -16.97
N ASP A 101 8.52 9.18 -18.14
CA ASP A 101 7.10 9.35 -18.48
C ASP A 101 6.70 8.26 -19.48
N ALA A 102 5.74 7.40 -19.10
CA ALA A 102 5.23 6.32 -19.94
C ALA A 102 3.73 6.12 -19.68
N ALA A 103 2.93 6.02 -20.73
CA ALA A 103 1.47 5.82 -20.64
C ALA A 103 0.75 6.79 -19.67
N ALA A 104 1.19 8.06 -19.67
CA ALA A 104 0.76 9.16 -18.78
C ALA A 104 1.05 8.98 -17.28
N GLU A 105 1.66 7.86 -16.90
CA GLU A 105 2.26 7.67 -15.58
C GLU A 105 3.68 8.27 -15.57
N ARG A 106 4.07 8.84 -14.44
CA ARG A 106 5.43 9.37 -14.27
C ARG A 106 6.11 8.65 -13.12
N TRP A 107 7.17 7.92 -13.45
CA TRP A 107 8.11 7.39 -12.48
C TRP A 107 9.13 8.45 -12.13
N GLY A 108 9.36 8.68 -10.84
CA GLY A 108 10.38 9.60 -10.34
C GLY A 108 11.26 8.91 -9.31
N GLY A 109 12.57 9.15 -9.35
CA GLY A 109 13.48 8.52 -8.40
C GLY A 109 14.83 9.20 -8.27
N LEU A 110 15.57 8.75 -7.27
CA LEU A 110 16.92 9.19 -6.95
C LEU A 110 17.92 8.09 -7.29
N MET A 111 19.09 8.48 -7.80
CA MET A 111 20.18 7.56 -8.09
C MET A 111 20.68 6.93 -6.78
N SER A 112 20.63 5.60 -6.70
CA SER A 112 21.14 4.83 -5.56
C SER A 112 22.55 4.33 -5.81
N ASN A 113 22.81 3.83 -7.02
CA ASN A 113 24.09 3.24 -7.39
C ASN A 113 24.44 3.55 -8.85
N CYS A 114 25.73 3.61 -9.15
CA CYS A 114 26.25 3.84 -10.50
C CYS A 114 27.50 2.98 -10.67
N THR A 115 27.42 2.02 -11.57
CA THR A 115 28.41 0.97 -11.76
C THR A 115 29.01 1.09 -13.16
N LEU A 116 30.33 1.13 -13.26
CA LEU A 116 31.06 1.08 -14.53
C LEU A 116 31.64 -0.32 -14.71
N THR A 117 31.21 -0.99 -15.77
CA THR A 117 31.77 -2.28 -16.21
C THR A 117 32.62 -2.05 -17.44
N GLN A 118 33.73 -2.79 -17.54
CA GLN A 118 34.58 -2.80 -18.72
C GLN A 118 34.80 -4.25 -19.11
N ASP A 119 34.45 -4.58 -20.35
CA ASP A 119 34.60 -5.92 -20.89
C ASP A 119 36.04 -6.19 -21.37
N GLU A 120 36.34 -7.44 -21.73
CA GLU A 120 37.65 -7.87 -22.27
C GLU A 120 38.03 -7.06 -23.54
N ASP A 121 37.04 -6.71 -24.36
CA ASP A 121 37.18 -5.86 -25.55
C ASP A 121 37.37 -4.37 -25.25
N LEU A 122 37.59 -3.99 -23.98
CA LEU A 122 37.71 -2.61 -23.49
C LEU A 122 36.44 -1.76 -23.69
N ALA A 123 35.32 -2.36 -24.10
CA ALA A 123 34.02 -1.71 -24.16
C ALA A 123 33.57 -1.35 -22.74
N ARG A 124 33.20 -0.09 -22.51
CA ARG A 124 32.77 0.41 -21.21
C ARG A 124 31.27 0.70 -21.19
N THR A 125 30.60 0.14 -20.20
CA THR A 125 29.17 0.31 -19.99
C THR A 125 28.95 0.88 -18.59
N VAL A 126 27.99 1.80 -18.47
CA VAL A 126 27.59 2.41 -17.20
C VAL A 126 26.16 2.01 -16.91
N THR A 127 25.99 1.26 -15.83
CA THR A 127 24.68 0.89 -15.29
C THR A 127 24.34 1.82 -14.14
N VAL A 128 23.22 2.52 -14.23
CA VAL A 128 22.75 3.45 -13.22
C VAL A 128 21.45 2.93 -12.62
N ASP A 129 21.48 2.69 -11.31
CA ASP A 129 20.34 2.21 -10.54
C ASP A 129 19.68 3.39 -9.82
N PHE A 130 18.35 3.40 -9.84
CA PHE A 130 17.52 4.41 -9.23
C PHE A 130 16.49 3.76 -8.32
N VAL A 131 16.11 4.52 -7.30
CA VAL A 131 15.12 4.13 -6.29
C VAL A 131 13.97 5.13 -6.36
N HIS A 132 12.74 4.63 -6.39
CA HIS A 132 11.54 5.45 -6.52
C HIS A 132 11.39 6.47 -5.38
N ASP A 133 10.75 7.60 -5.67
CA ASP A 133 10.51 8.71 -4.73
C ASP A 133 9.75 8.30 -3.45
N TYR A 134 9.05 7.17 -3.49
CA TYR A 134 8.39 6.57 -2.32
C TYR A 134 9.36 6.26 -1.17
N GLU A 135 10.65 5.99 -1.46
CA GLU A 135 11.67 5.72 -0.44
C GLU A 135 11.85 6.88 0.53
N MET A 136 11.52 8.12 0.12
CA MET A 136 11.56 9.28 1.01
C MET A 136 10.67 9.11 2.25
N PHE A 137 9.59 8.33 2.17
CA PHE A 137 8.73 8.05 3.32
C PHE A 137 9.31 7.07 4.33
N LYS A 138 10.27 6.24 3.91
CA LYS A 138 11.06 5.39 4.83
C LYS A 138 12.14 6.20 5.57
N HIS A 139 12.41 7.41 5.10
CA HIS A 139 13.34 8.36 5.73
C HIS A 139 12.64 9.58 6.34
N LEU A 140 11.32 9.51 6.53
CA LEU A 140 10.53 10.58 7.14
C LEU A 140 9.96 10.11 8.49
N PRO A 141 10.66 10.38 9.60
CA PRO A 141 10.18 10.01 10.92
C PRO A 141 8.94 10.83 11.29
N CYS A 142 7.89 10.15 11.72
CA CYS A 142 6.68 10.74 12.27
C CYS A 142 6.87 11.03 13.75
N TRP A 143 7.09 12.30 14.08
CA TRP A 143 7.34 12.73 15.46
C TRP A 143 6.08 12.57 16.31
N ALA A 144 6.28 12.32 17.60
CA ALA A 144 5.20 12.24 18.58
C ALA A 144 4.39 13.54 18.64
N ASN A 145 5.07 14.67 18.79
CA ASN A 145 4.50 15.98 18.56
C ASN A 145 5.34 16.71 17.49
N PRO A 146 4.92 16.66 16.21
CA PRO A 146 5.59 17.37 15.13
C PRO A 146 5.63 18.87 15.34
N LEU A 147 4.67 19.39 16.12
CA LEU A 147 4.63 20.80 16.40
C LEU A 147 5.59 21.20 17.49
N SER A 148 6.20 20.33 18.31
CA SER A 148 7.07 20.74 19.43
C SER A 148 8.57 20.49 19.16
N PRO A 149 9.49 21.16 19.90
CA PRO A 149 10.92 20.94 19.74
C PRO A 149 11.33 19.50 20.06
N PRO A 150 12.46 19.00 19.53
CA PRO A 150 12.93 17.64 19.83
C PRO A 150 13.18 17.42 21.33
N ALA A 151 13.58 18.45 22.07
CA ALA A 151 13.83 18.38 23.50
C ALA A 151 12.54 18.25 24.35
N LEU A 152 11.37 18.61 23.80
CA LEU A 152 10.11 18.63 24.53
C LEU A 152 9.01 18.03 23.65
N GLN A 153 8.73 16.74 23.83
CA GLN A 153 7.71 15.99 23.08
C GLN A 153 6.49 15.72 23.98
N ILE A 154 5.63 16.73 24.12
CA ILE A 154 4.36 16.62 24.85
C ILE A 154 3.25 16.97 23.85
N PRO A 155 2.35 16.03 23.49
CA PRO A 155 2.28 14.63 23.90
C PRO A 155 3.46 13.78 23.40
N ASN A 156 3.71 12.66 24.08
CA ASN A 156 4.78 11.70 23.78
C ASN A 156 4.41 10.67 22.71
N SER A 157 3.21 10.75 22.13
CA SER A 157 2.89 10.11 20.86
C SER A 157 2.01 10.99 20.00
N TRP A 158 2.09 10.76 18.69
CA TRP A 158 1.11 11.27 17.74
C TRP A 158 -0.05 10.30 17.74
N SER A 159 -1.27 10.80 17.92
CA SER A 159 -2.47 9.98 17.93
C SER A 159 -3.60 10.72 17.23
N LEU A 160 -4.21 10.09 16.23
CA LEU A 160 -5.28 10.68 15.43
C LEU A 160 -6.31 9.62 15.08
N PHE A 161 -7.58 9.87 15.40
CA PHE A 161 -8.69 9.03 14.97
C PHE A 161 -9.49 9.76 13.89
N ALA A 162 -9.37 9.31 12.64
CA ALA A 162 -10.04 9.94 11.49
C ALA A 162 -10.17 8.96 10.31
N ASN A 163 -10.81 9.38 9.22
CA ASN A 163 -10.84 8.59 7.99
C ASN A 163 -9.41 8.37 7.50
N ALA A 164 -9.09 7.15 7.06
CA ALA A 164 -7.71 6.72 6.82
C ALA A 164 -6.93 7.62 5.85
N ILE A 165 -7.54 8.02 4.73
CA ILE A 165 -6.91 8.90 3.73
C ILE A 165 -6.59 10.27 4.36
N TRP A 166 -7.59 10.93 4.95
CA TRP A 166 -7.42 12.23 5.56
C TRP A 166 -6.43 12.19 6.73
N GLY A 167 -6.55 11.20 7.61
CA GLY A 167 -5.70 11.08 8.78
C GLY A 167 -4.22 10.85 8.43
N LEU A 168 -3.94 9.99 7.44
CA LEU A 168 -2.56 9.76 6.98
C LEU A 168 -1.99 11.01 6.32
N LYS A 169 -2.80 11.73 5.52
CA LYS A 169 -2.40 13.00 4.91
C LYS A 169 -2.10 14.09 5.94
N VAL A 170 -2.92 14.21 6.98
CA VAL A 170 -2.67 15.15 8.09
C VAL A 170 -1.40 14.79 8.84
N THR A 171 -1.17 13.51 9.11
CA THR A 171 0.05 13.01 9.76
C THR A 171 1.30 13.34 8.94
N LEU A 172 1.26 13.11 7.62
CA LEU A 172 2.33 13.48 6.71
C LEU A 172 2.54 15.01 6.67
N PHE A 173 1.45 15.78 6.54
CA PHE A 173 1.49 17.23 6.49
C PHE A 173 2.11 17.84 7.74
N ALA A 174 1.72 17.40 8.94
CA ALA A 174 2.29 17.89 10.20
C ALA A 174 3.80 17.65 10.29
N ASN A 175 4.29 16.50 9.81
CA ASN A 175 5.71 16.19 9.80
C ASN A 175 6.50 16.95 8.72
N LEU A 176 5.88 17.24 7.56
CA LEU A 176 6.46 18.12 6.55
C LEU A 176 6.50 19.58 7.01
N LEU A 177 5.45 20.04 7.71
CA LEU A 177 5.42 21.34 8.35
C LEU A 177 6.53 21.46 9.39
N ARG A 178 6.80 20.41 10.18
CA ARG A 178 7.96 20.39 11.08
C ARG A 178 9.28 20.51 10.32
N LEU A 179 9.46 19.69 9.27
CA LEU A 179 10.73 19.60 8.53
C LEU A 179 11.08 20.92 7.83
N ASN A 180 10.09 21.58 7.22
CA ASN A 180 10.31 22.78 6.43
C ASN A 180 10.02 24.06 7.21
N GLY A 181 9.09 24.00 8.17
CA GLY A 181 8.49 25.13 8.87
C GLY A 181 9.38 25.82 9.89
N SER A 182 10.53 25.23 10.23
CA SER A 182 11.48 25.76 11.23
C SER A 182 10.78 26.37 12.45
N LEU A 183 9.67 25.77 12.92
CA LEU A 183 8.82 26.35 13.97
C LEU A 183 9.60 26.70 15.24
N TRP A 184 10.77 26.11 15.41
CA TRP A 184 11.63 26.19 16.59
C TRP A 184 13.07 26.62 16.31
N GLN A 185 13.51 26.72 15.06
CA GLN A 185 14.85 27.23 14.75
C GLN A 185 14.70 28.67 14.25
N LEU A 186 15.57 29.55 14.75
CA LEU A 186 15.62 30.94 14.29
C LEU A 186 15.84 30.96 12.78
N PRO A 187 15.05 31.72 12.01
CA PRO A 187 15.34 31.95 10.59
C PRO A 187 16.75 32.51 10.41
N ASP A 188 17.34 32.30 9.23
CA ASP A 188 18.69 32.80 8.90
C ASP A 188 18.83 34.31 9.14
N ASP A 189 17.74 35.07 8.96
CA ASP A 189 17.61 36.45 9.43
C ASP A 189 16.34 36.60 10.30
N PRO A 190 16.46 36.68 11.64
CA PRO A 190 15.32 36.78 12.54
C PRO A 190 14.66 38.16 12.52
N LEU A 191 15.29 39.19 11.93
CA LEU A 191 14.77 40.56 11.87
C LEU A 191 13.90 40.82 10.63
N ASP A 192 13.92 39.93 9.65
CA ASP A 192 13.05 40.00 8.47
C ASP A 192 11.73 39.24 8.72
N PRO A 193 10.57 39.91 8.82
CA PRO A 193 9.28 39.25 8.99
C PRO A 193 8.93 38.29 7.84
N GLU A 194 9.48 38.51 6.64
CA GLU A 194 9.23 37.63 5.49
C GLU A 194 9.91 36.26 5.69
N SER A 195 11.05 36.20 6.38
CA SER A 195 11.75 34.94 6.67
C SER A 195 10.92 33.99 7.53
N TRP A 196 10.13 34.53 8.46
CA TRP A 196 9.21 33.78 9.31
C TRP A 196 8.01 33.22 8.53
N VAL A 197 7.43 34.00 7.62
CA VAL A 197 6.23 33.59 6.83
C VAL A 197 6.61 32.68 5.65
N ALA A 198 7.77 32.92 5.05
CA ALA A 198 8.35 32.12 3.96
C ALA A 198 8.47 30.63 4.32
N THR A 199 8.69 30.35 5.60
CA THR A 199 8.97 29.00 6.09
C THR A 199 7.69 28.15 6.16
N LEU A 200 6.53 28.80 6.32
CA LEU A 200 5.20 28.17 6.28
C LEU A 200 4.64 28.01 4.85
N ASP A 201 5.33 28.55 3.84
CA ASP A 201 4.91 28.45 2.45
C ASP A 201 5.17 27.04 1.88
N TYR A 202 4.13 26.21 1.83
CA TYR A 202 4.19 24.85 1.30
C TYR A 202 4.70 24.80 -0.16
N LYS A 203 4.58 25.89 -0.92
CA LYS A 203 5.09 25.98 -2.30
C LYS A 203 6.61 25.92 -2.36
N ARG A 204 7.30 26.10 -1.23
CA ARG A 204 8.75 26.00 -1.12
C ARG A 204 9.21 24.59 -0.74
N TRP A 205 8.32 23.74 -0.23
CA TRP A 205 8.70 22.44 0.30
C TRP A 205 9.07 21.45 -0.82
N GLN A 206 10.01 20.55 -0.55
CA GLN A 206 10.39 19.50 -1.51
C GLN A 206 9.25 18.51 -1.74
N MET A 207 8.47 18.21 -0.70
CA MET A 207 7.32 17.31 -0.73
C MET A 207 6.08 18.08 -0.26
N VAL A 208 4.95 17.86 -0.94
CA VAL A 208 3.67 18.50 -0.62
C VAL A 208 2.55 17.45 -0.66
N VAL A 209 1.66 17.52 0.32
CA VAL A 209 0.47 16.66 0.38
C VAL A 209 -0.66 17.32 -0.38
N LYS A 210 -1.29 16.58 -1.29
CA LYS A 210 -2.50 17.06 -1.98
C LYS A 210 -3.66 17.12 -0.99
N PRO A 211 -4.29 18.30 -0.81
CA PRO A 211 -5.33 18.47 0.18
C PRO A 211 -6.58 17.66 -0.19
N SER A 212 -7.22 17.08 0.83
CA SER A 212 -8.53 16.43 0.73
C SER A 212 -9.41 16.86 1.89
N LEU A 213 -10.71 16.96 1.65
CA LEU A 213 -11.68 17.31 2.68
C LEU A 213 -12.06 16.06 3.48
N LEU A 214 -12.18 16.21 4.80
CA LEU A 214 -12.62 15.14 5.70
C LEU A 214 -14.03 14.65 5.35
N THR A 215 -14.92 15.54 4.89
CA THR A 215 -16.32 15.22 4.57
C THR A 215 -16.50 14.43 3.27
N THR A 216 -15.53 14.51 2.36
CA THR A 216 -15.56 13.78 1.07
C THR A 216 -14.79 12.47 1.14
N ASP A 217 -14.14 12.19 2.27
CA ASP A 217 -13.31 11.01 2.45
C ASP A 217 -14.20 9.78 2.68
N THR A 218 -14.26 8.90 1.68
CA THR A 218 -15.00 7.63 1.75
C THR A 218 -14.16 6.48 2.28
N SER A 219 -12.97 6.73 2.81
CA SER A 219 -12.15 5.69 3.46
C SER A 219 -12.65 5.42 4.89
N PRO A 220 -12.43 4.20 5.40
CA PRO A 220 -12.91 3.87 6.73
C PRO A 220 -12.10 4.54 7.84
N LEU A 221 -12.72 4.71 9.01
CA LEU A 221 -12.08 5.32 10.17
C LEU A 221 -10.93 4.46 10.67
N ARG A 222 -9.78 5.08 10.94
CA ARG A 222 -8.58 4.44 11.46
C ARG A 222 -7.90 5.35 12.49
N TYR A 223 -7.34 4.68 13.49
CA TYR A 223 -6.52 5.22 14.54
C TYR A 223 -5.09 5.13 14.06
N ILE A 224 -4.50 6.30 13.87
CA ILE A 224 -3.14 6.49 13.45
C ILE A 224 -2.36 6.86 14.70
N HIS A 225 -1.31 6.09 14.97
CA HIS A 225 -0.42 6.31 16.09
C HIS A 225 1.01 6.30 15.60
N SER A 226 1.86 7.13 16.21
CA SER A 226 3.30 7.11 15.94
C SER A 226 4.13 7.60 17.12
N GLU A 227 5.24 6.90 17.37
CA GLU A 227 6.26 7.19 18.38
C GLU A 227 7.65 7.28 17.70
N PHE A 228 7.83 8.19 16.74
CA PHE A 228 9.06 8.34 15.92
C PHE A 228 9.32 7.24 14.88
N GLU A 229 8.32 6.44 14.58
CA GLU A 229 8.36 5.50 13.45
C GLU A 229 8.36 6.25 12.11
N ASN A 230 8.89 5.67 11.04
CA ASN A 230 8.85 6.33 9.74
C ASN A 230 7.41 6.33 9.19
N PHE A 231 7.10 7.31 8.34
CA PHE A 231 5.77 7.42 7.74
C PHE A 231 5.36 6.14 7.00
N HIS A 232 6.30 5.48 6.32
CA HIS A 232 6.07 4.18 5.70
C HIS A 232 5.58 3.12 6.69
N ASP A 233 6.25 2.98 7.84
CA ASP A 233 5.95 1.96 8.84
C ASP A 233 4.58 2.19 9.48
N VAL A 234 4.21 3.46 9.70
CA VAL A 234 2.88 3.85 10.21
C VAL A 234 1.79 3.65 9.16
N ALA A 235 2.06 4.02 7.91
CA ALA A 235 1.06 4.05 6.85
C ALA A 235 0.80 2.66 6.23
N LYS A 236 1.85 1.87 5.98
CA LYS A 236 1.75 0.56 5.28
C LYS A 236 0.67 -0.37 5.84
N PRO A 237 0.61 -0.67 7.16
CA PRO A 237 -0.42 -1.56 7.69
C PRO A 237 -1.83 -1.00 7.49
N ILE A 238 -2.00 0.33 7.59
CA ILE A 238 -3.30 0.99 7.41
C ILE A 238 -3.72 0.98 5.93
N LEU A 239 -2.78 1.24 5.03
CA LEU A 239 -3.01 1.24 3.59
C LEU A 239 -3.35 -0.16 3.08
N GLU A 240 -2.62 -1.17 3.53
CA GLU A 240 -2.90 -2.57 3.20
C GLU A 240 -4.25 -3.02 3.76
N ASP A 241 -4.60 -2.63 4.99
CA ASP A 241 -5.89 -2.97 5.59
C ASP A 241 -7.06 -2.31 4.84
N CYS A 242 -6.93 -1.04 4.48
CA CYS A 242 -7.98 -0.30 3.78
C CYS A 242 -7.97 -0.50 2.26
N GLY A 243 -7.00 -1.23 1.70
CA GLY A 243 -6.80 -1.36 0.25
C GLY A 243 -6.56 -0.01 -0.47
N LEU A 244 -5.85 0.91 0.20
CA LEU A 244 -5.49 2.22 -0.29
C LEU A 244 -4.12 2.18 -0.97
N MET A 245 -3.87 3.11 -1.88
CA MET A 245 -2.60 3.25 -2.60
C MET A 245 -2.06 4.67 -2.49
N VAL A 246 -0.82 4.82 -2.07
CA VAL A 246 -0.10 6.10 -2.09
C VAL A 246 0.42 6.36 -3.50
N THR A 247 0.13 7.54 -4.02
CA THR A 247 0.65 8.01 -5.31
C THR A 247 1.67 9.12 -5.06
N CYS A 248 2.90 8.92 -5.53
CA CYS A 248 3.97 9.92 -5.49
C CYS A 248 4.27 10.36 -6.91
N ARG A 249 4.02 11.63 -7.24
CA ARG A 249 4.32 12.16 -8.56
C ARG A 249 5.17 13.41 -8.45
N ARG A 250 6.31 13.43 -9.14
CA ARG A 250 7.17 14.60 -9.22
C ARG A 250 6.61 15.61 -10.23
N TRP A 251 6.25 16.79 -9.74
CA TRP A 251 5.78 17.93 -10.53
C TRP A 251 6.97 18.68 -11.12
N LEU A 252 6.89 18.94 -12.43
CA LEU A 252 7.89 19.64 -13.20
C LEU A 252 7.30 20.93 -13.78
N ILE A 253 8.17 21.92 -14.01
CA ILE A 253 7.74 23.17 -14.64
C ILE A 253 7.24 22.87 -16.05
N GLY A 254 5.98 23.21 -16.32
CA GLY A 254 5.28 22.91 -17.57
C GLY A 254 4.14 21.90 -17.40
N ASP A 255 4.14 21.13 -16.32
CA ASP A 255 3.00 20.25 -16.00
C ASP A 255 1.78 21.06 -15.55
N PRO A 256 0.56 20.54 -15.77
CA PRO A 256 -0.64 21.09 -15.14
C PRO A 256 -0.49 21.10 -13.62
N GLN A 257 -1.09 22.10 -12.97
CA GLN A 257 -1.08 22.17 -11.52
C GLN A 257 -1.85 20.97 -10.93
N PRO A 258 -1.34 20.36 -9.85
CA PRO A 258 -1.88 19.10 -9.31
C PRO A 258 -3.27 19.23 -8.70
N TRP A 259 -3.65 20.43 -8.25
CA TRP A 259 -5.02 20.79 -7.86
C TRP A 259 -5.27 22.27 -8.11
N PRO A 260 -6.55 22.69 -8.24
CA PRO A 260 -6.89 24.10 -8.38
C PRO A 260 -6.32 24.93 -7.22
N GLY A 261 -5.54 25.97 -7.53
CA GLY A 261 -4.93 26.85 -6.52
C GLY A 261 -3.62 26.36 -5.90
N ALA A 262 -3.05 25.22 -6.34
CA ALA A 262 -1.78 24.71 -5.82
C ALA A 262 -0.63 25.74 -5.94
N GLY A 263 -0.49 26.35 -7.13
CA GLY A 263 0.47 27.41 -7.40
C GLY A 263 1.92 27.00 -7.17
N LEU A 264 2.26 25.73 -7.45
CA LEU A 264 3.63 25.21 -7.34
C LEU A 264 4.53 25.92 -8.35
N LYS A 265 5.75 26.24 -7.92
CA LYS A 265 6.73 27.01 -8.72
C LYS A 265 8.11 26.37 -8.75
N ARG A 266 8.44 25.44 -7.84
CA ARG A 266 9.76 24.81 -7.79
C ARG A 266 9.78 23.56 -8.65
N ASN A 267 10.76 23.46 -9.54
CA ASN A 267 10.91 22.28 -10.39
C ASN A 267 11.31 21.07 -9.54
N GLY A 268 10.56 19.97 -9.64
CA GLY A 268 10.88 18.72 -8.93
C GLY A 268 10.18 18.51 -7.60
N GLN A 269 9.14 19.29 -7.28
CA GLN A 269 8.36 19.08 -6.06
C GLN A 269 7.59 17.76 -6.16
N ILE A 270 7.64 16.95 -5.10
CA ILE A 270 6.92 15.68 -5.05
C ILE A 270 5.53 15.94 -4.48
N VAL A 271 4.51 15.60 -5.25
CA VAL A 271 3.11 15.65 -4.84
C VAL A 271 2.70 14.27 -4.36
N VAL A 272 2.22 14.21 -3.12
CA VAL A 272 1.77 12.99 -2.48
C VAL A 272 0.24 13.00 -2.36
N ASP A 273 -0.39 11.94 -2.82
CA ASP A 273 -1.83 11.71 -2.67
C ASP A 273 -2.08 10.25 -2.25
N ILE A 274 -3.26 9.96 -1.72
CA ILE A 274 -3.69 8.61 -1.35
C ILE A 274 -5.02 8.34 -2.04
N VAL A 275 -5.05 7.28 -2.85
CA VAL A 275 -6.17 6.90 -3.70
C VAL A 275 -6.80 5.61 -3.18
N ASP A 276 -8.12 5.56 -3.15
CA ASP A 276 -8.86 4.34 -2.82
C ASP A 276 -8.92 3.39 -4.02
N LYS A 277 -8.39 2.18 -3.84
CA LYS A 277 -8.41 1.07 -4.82
C LYS A 277 -9.19 -0.14 -4.31
N SER A 278 -9.86 -0.01 -3.17
CA SER A 278 -10.51 -1.09 -2.45
C SER A 278 -11.97 -1.29 -2.80
N GLY A 279 -12.71 -0.21 -3.10
CA GLY A 279 -14.16 -0.26 -3.16
C GLY A 279 -14.78 -0.71 -1.83
N TRP A 280 -14.21 -0.30 -0.69
CA TRP A 280 -14.53 -0.75 0.68
C TRP A 280 -16.03 -0.78 1.01
N TYR A 281 -16.75 0.28 0.65
CA TYR A 281 -18.18 0.42 0.94
C TYR A 281 -19.10 -0.08 -0.20
N GLY A 282 -18.51 -0.64 -1.27
CA GLY A 282 -19.21 -1.05 -2.48
C GLY A 282 -19.37 -2.57 -2.63
N GLN A 283 -20.25 -2.98 -3.54
CA GLN A 283 -20.33 -4.39 -3.96
C GLN A 283 -19.11 -4.74 -4.80
N THR A 284 -18.38 -5.82 -4.49
CA THR A 284 -17.17 -6.18 -5.23
C THR A 284 -17.34 -7.52 -5.97
N SER A 285 -16.76 -7.59 -7.17
CA SER A 285 -16.68 -8.83 -7.96
C SER A 285 -15.44 -9.60 -7.53
N THR A 286 -15.57 -10.90 -7.24
CA THR A 286 -14.49 -11.65 -6.57
C THR A 286 -13.99 -12.83 -7.39
N PHE A 287 -14.89 -13.58 -8.02
CA PHE A 287 -14.55 -14.72 -8.87
C PHE A 287 -15.71 -15.03 -9.82
N GLY A 288 -15.50 -15.85 -10.83
CA GLY A 288 -16.59 -16.34 -11.67
C GLY A 288 -16.13 -17.36 -12.70
N LYS A 289 -17.04 -17.81 -13.54
CA LYS A 289 -16.70 -18.60 -14.72
C LYS A 289 -16.88 -17.76 -15.97
N ILE A 290 -16.10 -18.05 -16.99
CA ILE A 290 -16.19 -17.40 -18.30
C ILE A 290 -17.62 -17.46 -18.89
N GLY A 291 -18.30 -18.60 -18.74
CA GLY A 291 -19.66 -18.80 -19.28
C GLY A 291 -20.79 -18.18 -18.45
N SER A 292 -20.58 -18.00 -17.14
CA SER A 292 -21.61 -17.49 -16.22
C SER A 292 -21.39 -16.03 -15.79
N GLY A 293 -20.22 -15.46 -16.11
CA GLY A 293 -19.81 -14.13 -15.66
C GLY A 293 -19.20 -14.12 -14.25
N LEU A 294 -18.70 -12.94 -13.86
CA LEU A 294 -18.16 -12.70 -12.52
C LEU A 294 -19.28 -12.61 -11.48
N VAL A 295 -19.16 -13.44 -10.44
CA VAL A 295 -20.00 -13.45 -9.26
C VAL A 295 -19.54 -12.35 -8.31
N ARG A 296 -20.52 -11.63 -7.74
CA ARG A 296 -20.29 -10.60 -6.74
C ARG A 296 -20.65 -11.10 -5.37
N THR A 297 -19.76 -10.83 -4.41
CA THR A 297 -19.98 -11.25 -3.03
C THR A 297 -20.03 -10.05 -2.10
N GLY A 298 -21.02 -10.03 -1.22
CA GLY A 298 -21.04 -9.19 -0.02
C GLY A 298 -20.43 -9.93 1.16
N LEU A 299 -19.94 -9.19 2.14
CA LEU A 299 -19.45 -9.71 3.42
C LEU A 299 -20.61 -9.80 4.41
N GLU A 300 -20.89 -10.98 4.95
CA GLU A 300 -21.70 -11.19 6.15
C GLU A 300 -20.84 -11.89 7.21
N ILE A 301 -20.83 -11.32 8.41
CA ILE A 301 -20.05 -11.82 9.55
C ILE A 301 -20.84 -12.97 10.18
N ALA A 302 -20.24 -14.15 10.30
CA ALA A 302 -20.89 -15.26 11.00
C ALA A 302 -20.84 -15.07 12.53
N ASP A 303 -21.75 -15.73 13.26
CA ASP A 303 -21.93 -15.62 14.72
C ASP A 303 -20.67 -15.88 15.57
N ASN A 304 -19.63 -16.51 14.99
CA ASN A 304 -18.38 -16.82 15.70
C ASN A 304 -17.35 -15.67 15.67
N LEU A 305 -17.72 -14.46 15.22
CA LEU A 305 -16.88 -13.24 15.15
C LEU A 305 -15.59 -13.34 14.30
N VAL A 306 -15.19 -14.54 13.85
CA VAL A 306 -13.91 -14.87 13.18
C VAL A 306 -14.12 -15.37 11.75
N ASP A 307 -15.27 -15.96 11.47
CA ASP A 307 -15.56 -16.65 10.21
C ASP A 307 -16.46 -15.75 9.34
N GLU A 308 -16.05 -15.51 8.09
CA GLU A 308 -16.81 -14.74 7.11
C GLU A 308 -17.58 -15.66 6.17
N THR A 309 -18.85 -15.33 5.90
CA THR A 309 -19.61 -15.97 4.83
C THR A 309 -19.80 -14.97 3.69
N ARG A 310 -19.40 -15.36 2.49
CA ARG A 310 -19.62 -14.58 1.26
C ARG A 310 -21.02 -14.87 0.73
N ILE A 311 -21.91 -13.88 0.75
CA ILE A 311 -23.23 -14.02 0.12
C ILE A 311 -23.13 -13.55 -1.33
N ILE A 312 -23.64 -14.36 -2.25
CA ILE A 312 -23.77 -13.99 -3.66
C ILE A 312 -24.92 -13.00 -3.82
N LEU A 313 -24.66 -11.85 -4.44
CA LEU A 313 -25.67 -10.81 -4.66
C LEU A 313 -26.29 -10.92 -6.06
N ASP A 314 -27.62 -10.94 -6.12
CA ASP A 314 -28.40 -11.33 -7.31
C ASP A 314 -28.68 -10.17 -8.29
N LYS A 315 -28.49 -8.89 -7.89
CA LYS A 315 -28.70 -7.71 -8.75
C LYS A 315 -27.61 -6.64 -8.60
N PRO A 316 -26.72 -6.45 -9.59
CA PRO A 316 -25.63 -5.49 -9.50
C PRO A 316 -26.07 -4.04 -9.82
N ARG A 317 -25.70 -3.08 -8.96
CA ARG A 317 -25.82 -1.64 -9.25
C ARG A 317 -24.71 -1.22 -10.21
N ARG A 318 -24.96 -0.87 -11.48
CA ARG A 318 -23.89 -0.43 -12.42
C ARG A 318 -23.14 0.81 -11.91
N ALA A 319 -21.81 0.81 -12.03
CA ALA A 319 -20.99 1.99 -11.74
C ALA A 319 -21.33 3.12 -12.72
N PRO A 320 -21.65 4.34 -12.25
CA PRO A 320 -22.02 5.46 -13.13
C PRO A 320 -20.94 5.80 -14.17
N GLN A 321 -19.66 5.62 -13.81
CA GLN A 321 -18.51 5.92 -14.66
C GLN A 321 -18.53 5.15 -15.98
N TYR A 322 -19.06 3.93 -15.98
CA TYR A 322 -19.17 3.10 -17.19
C TYR A 322 -20.35 3.47 -18.10
N SER A 323 -21.23 4.36 -17.63
CA SER A 323 -22.32 4.88 -18.47
C SER A 323 -21.86 6.08 -19.32
N VAL A 324 -20.65 6.58 -19.08
CA VAL A 324 -20.04 7.68 -19.82
C VAL A 324 -19.21 7.13 -20.97
N SER A 325 -19.48 7.59 -22.20
CA SER A 325 -18.72 7.20 -23.39
C SER A 325 -17.25 7.63 -23.28
N GLY A 326 -16.33 6.77 -23.71
CA GLY A 326 -14.89 7.08 -23.73
C GLY A 326 -14.15 6.93 -22.39
N PHE A 327 -14.80 6.42 -21.34
CA PHE A 327 -14.13 6.15 -20.08
C PHE A 327 -13.07 5.05 -20.23
N LEU A 328 -11.81 5.41 -19.97
CA LEU A 328 -10.66 4.50 -19.91
C LEU A 328 -10.21 4.39 -18.44
N GLY A 329 -10.58 3.28 -17.81
CA GLY A 329 -10.25 2.99 -16.41
C GLY A 329 -11.06 1.84 -15.81
N VAL A 330 -10.74 1.49 -14.56
CA VAL A 330 -11.49 0.52 -13.75
C VAL A 330 -12.05 1.19 -12.49
N ALA A 331 -13.34 0.99 -12.23
CA ALA A 331 -13.97 1.26 -10.96
C ALA A 331 -13.69 0.07 -10.02
N PRO A 332 -13.14 0.28 -8.81
CA PRO A 332 -12.77 -0.80 -7.91
C PRO A 332 -13.89 -1.79 -7.56
N GLU A 333 -15.15 -1.31 -7.53
CA GLU A 333 -16.34 -2.12 -7.28
C GLU A 333 -16.64 -3.11 -8.44
N GLN A 334 -16.25 -2.76 -9.66
CA GLN A 334 -16.68 -3.42 -10.90
C GLN A 334 -15.55 -3.62 -11.88
N PRO A 335 -14.55 -4.45 -11.53
CA PRO A 335 -13.49 -4.80 -12.46
C PRO A 335 -14.07 -5.54 -13.66
N TRP A 336 -13.82 -5.01 -14.85
CA TRP A 336 -14.30 -5.56 -16.13
C TRP A 336 -13.17 -6.09 -17.02
N VAL A 337 -11.94 -5.68 -16.75
CA VAL A 337 -10.73 -6.15 -17.44
C VAL A 337 -10.48 -7.59 -17.02
N VAL A 338 -10.50 -8.52 -17.98
CA VAL A 338 -10.26 -9.95 -17.75
C VAL A 338 -9.26 -10.49 -18.77
N TYR A 339 -8.14 -11.03 -18.30
CA TYR A 339 -7.15 -11.73 -19.11
C TYR A 339 -7.44 -13.23 -19.18
N ARG A 340 -7.35 -13.77 -20.39
CA ARG A 340 -7.42 -15.20 -20.70
C ARG A 340 -6.02 -15.78 -20.70
N THR A 341 -5.87 -16.94 -20.06
CA THR A 341 -4.58 -17.62 -19.92
C THR A 341 -4.57 -18.98 -20.60
N ASN A 342 -5.74 -19.58 -20.83
CA ASN A 342 -5.84 -20.95 -21.33
C ASN A 342 -6.19 -21.02 -22.82
N GLY A 343 -5.62 -22.04 -23.49
CA GLY A 343 -5.97 -22.43 -24.85
C GLY A 343 -5.59 -21.42 -25.94
N LYS A 344 -6.17 -21.61 -27.14
CA LYS A 344 -5.90 -20.78 -28.33
C LYS A 344 -6.40 -19.33 -28.20
N ALA A 345 -7.21 -19.05 -27.19
CA ALA A 345 -7.76 -17.72 -26.91
C ALA A 345 -6.98 -17.00 -25.80
N SER A 346 -5.81 -17.51 -25.41
CA SER A 346 -4.92 -16.81 -24.48
C SER A 346 -4.62 -15.41 -24.98
N THR A 347 -4.74 -14.45 -24.09
CA THR A 347 -4.45 -13.04 -24.33
C THR A 347 -3.11 -12.60 -23.73
N VAL A 348 -2.45 -13.51 -23.02
CA VAL A 348 -1.20 -13.23 -22.29
C VAL A 348 -0.04 -13.92 -22.97
N ASN A 349 1.15 -13.32 -22.89
CA ASN A 349 2.36 -13.87 -23.50
C ASN A 349 2.88 -15.05 -22.67
N SER A 350 2.96 -14.85 -21.36
CA SER A 350 3.32 -15.89 -20.40
C SER A 350 2.60 -15.65 -19.08
N VAL A 351 2.40 -16.74 -18.32
CA VAL A 351 1.78 -16.68 -17.00
C VAL A 351 2.45 -17.69 -16.08
N SER A 352 2.72 -17.24 -14.85
CA SER A 352 3.13 -18.08 -13.73
C SER A 352 2.10 -17.92 -12.61
N ALA A 353 1.65 -19.03 -12.05
CA ALA A 353 0.70 -19.04 -10.95
C ALA A 353 1.31 -19.77 -9.75
N SER A 354 1.14 -19.20 -8.56
CA SER A 354 1.56 -19.79 -7.30
C SER A 354 0.38 -19.85 -6.34
N TYR A 355 0.21 -21.02 -5.73
CA TYR A 355 -0.83 -21.27 -4.73
C TYR A 355 -0.17 -21.78 -3.45
N LYS A 356 -0.45 -21.09 -2.35
CA LYS A 356 -0.10 -21.53 -1.00
C LYS A 356 -1.40 -21.81 -0.26
N PRO A 357 -1.69 -23.07 0.10
CA PRO A 357 -2.88 -23.40 0.88
C PRO A 357 -2.80 -22.78 2.28
N ALA A 358 -3.96 -22.55 2.89
CA ALA A 358 -3.98 -22.23 4.31
C ALA A 358 -3.33 -23.38 5.11
N SER A 359 -2.58 -23.06 6.16
CA SER A 359 -1.80 -24.07 6.90
C SER A 359 -2.45 -24.48 8.21
N VAL A 360 -2.78 -23.50 9.06
CA VAL A 360 -3.09 -23.71 10.48
C VAL A 360 -4.60 -23.61 10.74
N ALA A 361 -5.17 -24.60 11.43
CA ALA A 361 -6.60 -24.63 11.79
C ALA A 361 -6.91 -24.00 13.18
N GLN A 362 -5.95 -24.05 14.10
CA GLN A 362 -6.08 -23.55 15.46
C GLN A 362 -4.85 -22.70 15.81
N VAL A 363 -5.07 -21.54 16.44
CA VAL A 363 -3.97 -20.72 16.93
C VAL A 363 -4.07 -20.63 18.44
N THR A 364 -2.95 -20.89 19.11
CA THR A 364 -2.81 -20.69 20.55
C THR A 364 -1.89 -19.52 20.81
N VAL A 365 -2.36 -18.59 21.65
CA VAL A 365 -1.59 -17.46 22.15
C VAL A 365 -1.54 -17.53 23.67
N GLY A 366 -0.36 -17.24 24.22
CA GLY A 366 -0.18 -17.18 25.66
C GLY A 366 1.25 -16.82 26.04
N GLY A 367 1.48 -16.86 27.35
CA GLY A 367 2.78 -16.50 27.95
C GLY A 367 2.66 -15.93 29.36
N LYS A 368 1.50 -15.36 29.74
CA LYS A 368 1.17 -14.87 31.10
C LYS A 368 -0.31 -15.01 31.41
N SER A 369 -0.66 -15.19 32.68
CA SER A 369 -2.03 -15.36 33.17
C SER A 369 -2.87 -14.08 32.99
N ALA A 370 -4.19 -14.24 32.82
CA ALA A 370 -5.14 -13.13 32.68
C ALA A 370 -5.18 -12.21 33.93
N PRO A 371 -5.44 -10.90 33.78
CA PRO A 371 -5.55 -9.97 34.90
C PRO A 371 -6.72 -10.36 35.80
N GLY A 372 -6.49 -10.41 37.12
CA GLY A 372 -7.45 -10.87 38.12
C GLY A 372 -7.32 -12.35 38.53
N VAL A 373 -6.72 -13.22 37.71
CA VAL A 373 -6.51 -14.65 38.07
C VAL A 373 -5.38 -14.80 39.08
N ASN A 374 -4.27 -14.08 38.88
CA ASN A 374 -3.15 -14.06 39.83
C ASN A 374 -3.56 -13.41 41.18
N GLU A 375 -4.46 -12.43 41.16
CA GLU A 375 -4.96 -11.73 42.37
C GLU A 375 -6.01 -12.55 43.14
N LEU A 376 -6.95 -13.21 42.44
CA LEU A 376 -7.98 -14.05 43.06
C LEU A 376 -7.39 -15.32 43.71
N ILE A 377 -6.37 -15.92 43.09
CA ILE A 377 -5.67 -17.09 43.64
C ILE A 377 -4.83 -16.68 44.86
N SER A 378 -4.13 -15.53 44.80
CA SER A 378 -3.41 -14.96 45.95
C SER A 378 -4.36 -14.64 47.11
N ALA A 379 -5.58 -14.15 46.82
CA ALA A 379 -6.59 -13.80 47.83
C ALA A 379 -7.21 -15.03 48.53
N ASN A 380 -7.50 -16.10 47.79
CA ASN A 380 -8.08 -17.32 48.36
C ASN A 380 -7.11 -18.11 49.25
N ILE A 381 -5.81 -18.14 48.91
CA ILE A 381 -4.78 -18.80 49.75
C ILE A 381 -4.55 -18.02 51.06
N LYS A 382 -4.54 -16.68 51.01
CA LYS A 382 -4.47 -15.81 52.20
C LYS A 382 -5.65 -16.04 53.14
N LEU A 383 -6.85 -16.24 52.59
CA LEU A 383 -8.07 -16.41 53.38
C LEU A 383 -8.13 -17.79 54.05
N ILE A 384 -7.72 -18.85 53.36
CA ILE A 384 -7.65 -20.22 53.92
C ILE A 384 -6.60 -20.31 55.04
N PHE A 385 -5.42 -19.72 54.87
CA PHE A 385 -4.35 -19.77 55.88
C PHE A 385 -4.49 -18.74 57.00
N ASN A 386 -5.21 -17.62 56.81
CA ASN A 386 -5.58 -16.73 57.92
C ASN A 386 -6.61 -17.39 58.86
N ILE A 387 -7.53 -18.20 58.32
CA ILE A 387 -8.49 -18.95 59.13
C ILE A 387 -7.78 -20.09 59.90
N MET A 388 -6.83 -20.78 59.28
CA MET A 388 -5.99 -21.80 59.95
C MET A 388 -4.96 -21.22 60.93
N GLY A 389 -4.40 -20.03 60.66
CA GLY A 389 -3.46 -19.33 61.54
C GLY A 389 -4.10 -18.67 62.76
N SER A 390 -5.43 -18.50 62.77
CA SER A 390 -6.16 -18.01 63.96
C SER A 390 -6.20 -19.03 65.11
N PHE A 391 -5.88 -20.31 64.85
CA PHE A 391 -5.82 -21.38 65.84
C PHE A 391 -4.42 -21.64 66.43
N ILE A 392 -3.35 -21.10 65.82
CA ILE A 392 -1.97 -21.24 66.29
C ILE A 392 -1.36 -19.83 66.23
N LEU A 393 -1.32 -19.14 67.39
CA LEU A 393 -0.88 -17.77 67.66
C LEU A 393 0.49 -17.34 67.03
N GLN A 394 0.62 -17.34 65.71
CA GLN A 394 1.83 -16.92 64.99
C GLN A 394 1.46 -16.18 63.69
N PRO A 395 1.43 -14.83 63.70
CA PRO A 395 0.91 -14.01 62.59
C PRO A 395 1.75 -13.96 61.30
N ALA A 396 2.88 -14.66 61.21
CA ALA A 396 3.90 -14.40 60.19
C ALA A 396 4.14 -15.52 59.16
N LEU A 397 3.36 -16.61 59.17
CA LEU A 397 3.62 -17.77 58.29
C LEU A 397 2.97 -17.67 56.90
N GLY A 398 1.97 -16.80 56.70
CA GLY A 398 1.28 -16.67 55.40
C GLY A 398 2.14 -16.03 54.29
N SER A 399 2.99 -15.06 54.65
CA SER A 399 3.81 -14.30 53.68
C SER A 399 5.06 -15.05 53.19
N VAL A 400 5.63 -15.93 54.03
CA VAL A 400 6.81 -16.75 53.69
C VAL A 400 6.43 -17.95 52.80
N VAL A 401 5.23 -18.51 52.96
CA VAL A 401 4.75 -19.62 52.12
C VAL A 401 4.21 -19.13 50.77
N GLU A 402 3.54 -17.97 50.73
CA GLU A 402 3.07 -17.34 49.49
C GLU A 402 4.24 -17.02 48.54
N SER A 403 5.37 -16.54 49.05
CA SER A 403 6.57 -16.21 48.25
C SER A 403 7.31 -17.43 47.69
N ILE A 404 7.18 -18.60 48.33
CA ILE A 404 7.79 -19.86 47.86
C ILE A 404 6.90 -20.56 46.82
N ILE A 405 5.56 -20.45 46.95
CA ILE A 405 4.60 -21.17 46.10
C ILE A 405 4.08 -20.31 44.93
N ARG A 406 4.06 -18.96 45.04
CA ARG A 406 3.70 -18.05 43.92
C ARG A 406 4.42 -18.36 42.61
N PRO A 407 5.76 -18.51 42.59
CA PRO A 407 6.49 -18.80 41.34
C PRO A 407 6.08 -20.13 40.67
N TRP A 408 5.35 -21.00 41.37
CA TRP A 408 4.90 -22.29 40.85
C TRP A 408 3.54 -22.24 40.14
N PHE A 409 2.72 -21.22 40.38
CA PHE A 409 1.36 -21.11 39.81
C PHE A 409 1.04 -19.75 39.18
N GLU A 410 1.73 -18.69 39.59
CA GLU A 410 1.69 -17.37 38.95
C GLU A 410 2.23 -17.50 37.52
N ASP A 411 1.48 -16.98 36.54
CA ASP A 411 1.76 -17.13 35.10
C ASP A 411 1.67 -18.57 34.52
N ARG A 412 1.05 -19.53 35.24
CA ARG A 412 0.79 -20.89 34.73
C ARG A 412 -0.69 -21.25 34.56
N LEU A 413 -1.58 -20.67 35.37
CA LEU A 413 -3.02 -20.93 35.30
C LEU A 413 -3.72 -19.94 34.34
N LEU A 414 -4.49 -20.44 33.37
CA LEU A 414 -5.11 -19.64 32.30
C LEU A 414 -4.12 -18.74 31.53
N ALA A 415 -2.86 -19.18 31.42
CA ALA A 415 -1.80 -18.46 30.73
C ALA A 415 -1.84 -18.60 29.20
N TRP A 416 -2.71 -19.48 28.69
CA TRP A 416 -2.87 -19.81 27.28
C TRP A 416 -4.35 -19.79 26.91
N MET A 417 -4.65 -19.28 25.71
CA MET A 417 -5.95 -19.39 25.09
C MET A 417 -5.80 -19.89 23.66
N SER A 418 -6.79 -20.63 23.19
CA SER A 418 -6.78 -21.24 21.87
C SER A 418 -8.10 -20.98 21.16
N ILE A 419 -8.02 -20.59 19.89
CA ILE A 419 -9.18 -20.42 19.02
C ILE A 419 -9.00 -21.30 17.80
N LYS A 420 -10.03 -22.10 17.47
CA LYS A 420 -10.09 -22.93 16.28
C LYS A 420 -11.11 -22.35 15.30
N SER A 421 -10.74 -22.20 14.03
CA SER A 421 -11.71 -21.87 12.97
C SER A 421 -12.36 -23.15 12.44
N PRO A 422 -13.67 -23.39 12.70
CA PRO A 422 -14.37 -24.57 12.22
C PRO A 422 -14.50 -24.57 10.69
N LEU A 423 -14.71 -23.41 10.06
CA LEU A 423 -14.77 -23.32 8.60
C LEU A 423 -13.42 -23.67 7.95
N ARG A 424 -12.32 -23.16 8.50
CA ARG A 424 -10.98 -23.46 7.99
C ARG A 424 -10.62 -24.93 8.19
N SER A 425 -10.87 -25.48 9.37
CA SER A 425 -10.63 -26.90 9.65
C SER A 425 -11.44 -27.80 8.71
N LYS A 426 -12.68 -27.41 8.36
CA LYS A 426 -13.51 -28.11 7.37
C LYS A 426 -12.93 -27.99 5.95
N LYS A 427 -12.42 -26.83 5.54
CA LYS A 427 -11.80 -26.62 4.22
C LYS A 427 -10.47 -27.38 4.06
N LEU A 428 -9.66 -27.45 5.13
CA LEU A 428 -8.34 -28.10 5.11
C LEU A 428 -8.41 -29.64 5.10
N GLY A 429 -9.55 -30.21 5.49
CA GLY A 429 -9.74 -31.67 5.49
C GLY A 429 -8.97 -32.38 6.61
N TRP A 430 -8.79 -33.70 6.48
CA TRP A 430 -8.23 -34.54 7.55
C TRP A 430 -6.75 -34.27 7.84
N ALA A 431 -5.94 -34.09 6.80
CA ALA A 431 -4.50 -33.89 6.92
C ALA A 431 -4.14 -32.40 6.83
N HIS A 432 -4.10 -31.73 7.98
CA HIS A 432 -3.76 -30.31 8.09
C HIS A 432 -2.86 -30.05 9.31
N PHE A 433 -2.18 -28.89 9.33
CA PHE A 433 -1.41 -28.51 10.51
C PHE A 433 -2.39 -28.17 11.64
N PRO A 434 -2.36 -28.93 12.75
CA PRO A 434 -3.42 -28.86 13.75
C PRO A 434 -3.42 -27.51 14.48
N GLU A 435 -2.24 -27.03 14.88
CA GLU A 435 -2.11 -25.84 15.70
C GLU A 435 -0.77 -25.12 15.48
N ASN A 436 -0.78 -23.78 15.58
CA ASN A 436 0.43 -22.98 15.74
C ASN A 436 0.39 -22.17 17.04
N VAL A 437 1.56 -22.02 17.67
CA VAL A 437 1.72 -21.30 18.93
C VAL A 437 2.43 -19.98 18.67
N VAL A 438 1.75 -18.87 18.96
CA VAL A 438 2.34 -17.54 18.87
C VAL A 438 2.74 -17.10 20.27
N HIS A 439 4.05 -16.97 20.48
CA HIS A 439 4.62 -16.45 21.71
C HIS A 439 4.42 -14.93 21.75
N HIS A 440 3.31 -14.50 22.35
CA HIS A 440 2.98 -13.10 22.53
C HIS A 440 3.46 -12.65 23.92
N SER A 441 4.05 -11.45 24.02
CA SER A 441 4.50 -10.89 25.31
C SER A 441 3.34 -10.42 26.21
N GLY A 442 2.13 -10.35 25.66
CA GLY A 442 0.90 -9.98 26.37
C GLY A 442 0.20 -11.16 27.05
N GLN A 443 -0.75 -10.82 27.94
CA GLN A 443 -1.53 -11.79 28.73
C GLN A 443 -2.56 -12.53 27.89
N ALA A 444 -2.84 -13.80 28.22
CA ALA A 444 -3.96 -14.52 27.62
C ALA A 444 -5.31 -13.91 28.04
N TYR A 445 -6.36 -14.17 27.25
CA TYR A 445 -7.72 -13.61 27.39
C TYR A 445 -7.81 -12.08 27.34
N THR A 446 -6.85 -11.44 26.65
CA THR A 446 -6.86 -10.00 26.36
C THR A 446 -7.16 -9.73 24.89
N LEU A 447 -7.63 -8.51 24.60
CA LEU A 447 -7.93 -8.07 23.25
C LEU A 447 -6.69 -8.11 22.34
N SER A 448 -5.49 -7.83 22.86
CA SER A 448 -4.23 -7.89 22.10
C SER A 448 -3.84 -9.33 21.73
N ALA A 449 -4.15 -10.29 22.59
CA ALA A 449 -3.87 -11.69 22.33
C ALA A 449 -4.88 -12.32 21.34
N LEU A 450 -6.14 -11.82 21.30
CA LEU A 450 -7.08 -12.12 20.22
C LEU A 450 -6.58 -11.62 18.85
N LEU A 451 -5.98 -10.43 18.79
CA LEU A 451 -5.37 -9.90 17.58
C LEU A 451 -4.16 -10.69 17.13
N ALA A 452 -3.28 -11.08 18.06
CA ALA A 452 -2.15 -11.94 17.73
C ALA A 452 -2.64 -13.26 17.11
N MET A 453 -3.70 -13.87 17.66
CA MET A 453 -4.30 -15.07 17.06
C MET A 453 -4.87 -14.79 15.66
N ARG A 454 -5.54 -13.65 15.46
CA ARG A 454 -6.14 -13.30 14.17
C ARG A 454 -5.10 -12.92 13.11
N LYS A 455 -4.04 -12.22 13.49
CA LYS A 455 -2.87 -11.96 12.64
C LYS A 455 -2.22 -13.28 12.21
N GLU A 456 -2.09 -14.24 13.10
CA GLU A 456 -1.60 -15.55 12.72
C GLU A 456 -2.55 -16.26 11.74
N PHE A 457 -3.86 -16.18 11.96
CA PHE A 457 -4.84 -16.68 11.00
C PHE A 457 -4.73 -15.99 9.63
N ARG A 458 -4.36 -14.70 9.58
CA ARG A 458 -4.07 -13.93 8.36
C ARG A 458 -2.79 -14.43 7.68
N ASP A 459 -1.71 -14.58 8.41
CA ASP A 459 -0.39 -14.95 7.87
C ASP A 459 -0.39 -16.40 7.34
N THR A 460 -1.27 -17.23 7.92
CA THR A 460 -1.52 -18.63 7.53
C THR A 460 -2.71 -18.82 6.60
N ASN A 461 -3.30 -17.74 6.07
CA ASN A 461 -4.37 -17.83 5.07
C ASN A 461 -3.87 -18.41 3.75
N GLU A 462 -4.84 -18.85 2.93
CA GLU A 462 -4.58 -19.17 1.53
C GLU A 462 -4.05 -17.94 0.78
N GLN A 463 -2.98 -18.11 0.01
CA GLN A 463 -2.39 -17.07 -0.82
C GLN A 463 -2.35 -17.54 -2.26
N TRP A 464 -2.77 -16.65 -3.15
CA TRP A 464 -2.74 -16.84 -4.60
C TRP A 464 -2.02 -15.66 -5.23
N ALA A 465 -1.01 -15.94 -6.05
CA ALA A 465 -0.32 -14.90 -6.81
C ALA A 465 -0.11 -15.37 -8.24
N PHE A 466 -0.40 -14.46 -9.18
CA PHE A 466 -0.27 -14.68 -10.61
C PHE A 466 0.67 -13.62 -11.16
N GLU A 467 1.73 -14.04 -11.82
CA GLU A 467 2.62 -13.18 -12.57
C GLU A 467 2.29 -13.35 -14.06
N VAL A 468 1.90 -12.26 -14.70
CA VAL A 468 1.41 -12.27 -16.08
C VAL A 468 2.25 -11.31 -16.91
N ASN A 469 2.92 -11.82 -17.94
CA ASN A 469 3.52 -10.98 -18.98
C ASN A 469 2.42 -10.66 -20.01
N ILE A 470 2.17 -9.36 -20.18
CA ILE A 470 1.06 -8.84 -20.97
C ILE A 470 1.63 -7.92 -22.06
N GLY A 471 1.32 -8.23 -23.32
CA GLY A 471 1.59 -7.31 -24.41
C GLY A 471 0.74 -6.04 -24.29
N ASP A 472 1.33 -4.87 -24.51
CA ASP A 472 0.60 -3.60 -24.49
C ASP A 472 -0.50 -3.57 -25.58
N GLY A 473 -1.76 -3.44 -25.18
CA GLY A 473 -2.90 -3.49 -26.11
C GLY A 473 -3.33 -4.90 -26.52
N ALA A 474 -2.93 -5.94 -25.78
CA ALA A 474 -3.35 -7.34 -26.01
C ALA A 474 -4.16 -7.90 -24.82
N PRO A 475 -5.49 -7.67 -24.73
CA PRO A 475 -6.33 -6.80 -25.56
C PRO A 475 -6.55 -5.42 -24.94
N TYR A 476 -6.08 -5.19 -23.71
CA TYR A 476 -6.33 -3.95 -22.97
C TYR A 476 -5.09 -3.04 -22.97
N LEU A 477 -5.34 -1.72 -22.93
CA LEU A 477 -4.30 -0.71 -22.79
C LEU A 477 -3.95 -0.51 -21.32
N ILE A 478 -2.66 -0.43 -21.01
CA ILE A 478 -2.15 -0.18 -19.66
C ILE A 478 -1.77 1.30 -19.58
N GLY A 479 -2.19 1.99 -18.52
CA GLY A 479 -1.87 3.40 -18.33
C GLY A 479 -2.78 4.12 -17.36
N ALA A 480 -2.40 5.35 -17.00
CA ALA A 480 -3.17 6.18 -16.06
C ALA A 480 -4.62 6.41 -16.54
N PRO A 481 -5.56 6.75 -15.64
CA PRO A 481 -6.96 7.00 -16.00
C PRO A 481 -7.10 8.00 -17.16
N GLY A 482 -7.87 7.65 -18.19
CA GLY A 482 -8.00 8.43 -19.42
C GLY A 482 -7.00 8.08 -20.52
N PHE A 483 -5.95 7.30 -20.21
CA PHE A 483 -4.97 6.79 -21.18
C PHE A 483 -5.03 5.27 -21.33
N GLY A 484 -5.20 4.54 -20.23
CA GLY A 484 -5.30 3.08 -20.20
C GLY A 484 -6.63 2.56 -19.64
N HIS A 485 -6.96 1.30 -19.94
CA HIS A 485 -8.09 0.62 -19.34
C HIS A 485 -7.87 0.33 -17.86
N TRP A 486 -6.64 0.08 -17.42
CA TRP A 486 -6.28 -0.17 -16.02
C TRP A 486 -4.82 0.23 -15.74
N THR A 487 -4.51 0.45 -14.46
CA THR A 487 -3.15 0.78 -13.98
C THR A 487 -2.84 0.08 -12.65
N ILE A 488 -1.66 0.36 -12.09
CA ILE A 488 -1.22 -0.14 -10.78
C ILE A 488 -2.28 0.07 -9.69
N GLY A 489 -2.44 -0.95 -8.84
CA GLY A 489 -3.42 -0.97 -7.75
C GLY A 489 -4.85 -1.28 -8.18
N ASP A 490 -5.18 -1.26 -9.48
CA ASP A 490 -6.51 -1.64 -9.95
C ASP A 490 -6.77 -3.14 -9.80
N ARG A 491 -8.05 -3.50 -9.69
CA ARG A 491 -8.50 -4.89 -9.67
C ARG A 491 -8.78 -5.36 -11.08
N ILE A 492 -8.26 -6.53 -11.45
CA ILE A 492 -8.46 -7.14 -12.76
C ILE A 492 -8.75 -8.64 -12.60
N GLY A 493 -9.51 -9.19 -13.52
CA GLY A 493 -9.74 -10.63 -13.61
C GLY A 493 -8.59 -11.32 -14.35
N CYS A 494 -8.17 -12.46 -13.84
CA CYS A 494 -7.27 -13.37 -14.56
C CYS A 494 -7.88 -14.77 -14.53
N GLU A 495 -7.92 -15.42 -15.68
CA GLU A 495 -8.24 -16.84 -15.77
C GLU A 495 -7.15 -17.67 -15.10
N GLU A 496 -7.54 -18.61 -14.25
CA GLU A 496 -6.60 -19.50 -13.57
C GLU A 496 -5.89 -20.40 -14.59
N PRO A 497 -4.55 -20.32 -14.72
CA PRO A 497 -3.80 -21.13 -15.67
C PRO A 497 -4.00 -22.61 -15.37
N GLY A 498 -4.36 -23.38 -16.40
CA GLY A 498 -4.62 -24.82 -16.29
C GLY A 498 -6.01 -25.19 -15.77
N ALA A 499 -6.90 -24.24 -15.49
CA ALA A 499 -8.28 -24.54 -15.12
C ALA A 499 -9.14 -24.90 -16.35
N ASP A 500 -9.61 -26.14 -16.42
CA ASP A 500 -10.47 -26.64 -17.52
C ASP A 500 -11.84 -25.91 -17.61
N ASP A 501 -12.31 -25.37 -16.49
CA ASP A 501 -13.62 -24.74 -16.35
C ASP A 501 -13.64 -23.24 -16.73
N GLY A 502 -12.51 -22.68 -17.15
CA GLY A 502 -12.38 -21.25 -17.42
C GLY A 502 -12.69 -20.41 -16.19
N TYR A 503 -12.12 -20.79 -15.05
CA TYR A 503 -12.34 -20.11 -13.77
C TYR A 503 -11.54 -18.80 -13.74
N VAL A 504 -12.20 -17.69 -13.40
CA VAL A 504 -11.60 -16.36 -13.34
C VAL A 504 -11.58 -15.87 -11.91
N GLN A 505 -10.41 -15.47 -11.45
CA GLN A 505 -10.20 -14.84 -10.15
C GLN A 505 -9.98 -13.35 -10.33
N VAL A 506 -10.61 -12.52 -9.48
CA VAL A 506 -10.35 -11.08 -9.46
C VAL A 506 -9.25 -10.78 -8.45
N LEU A 507 -8.17 -10.19 -8.94
CA LEU A 507 -6.96 -9.92 -8.20
C LEU A 507 -6.57 -8.45 -8.33
N GLN A 508 -5.74 -7.96 -7.42
CA GLN A 508 -5.21 -6.61 -7.47
C GLN A 508 -3.83 -6.60 -8.14
N CYS A 509 -3.59 -5.68 -9.08
CA CYS A 509 -2.25 -5.45 -9.59
C CYS A 509 -1.38 -4.83 -8.49
N ARG A 510 -0.41 -5.59 -7.98
CA ARG A 510 0.50 -5.19 -6.90
C ARG A 510 1.79 -4.58 -7.42
N LYS A 511 2.26 -5.06 -8.58
CA LYS A 511 3.49 -4.59 -9.22
C LYS A 511 3.28 -4.51 -10.72
N LEU A 512 3.80 -3.45 -11.32
CA LEU A 512 3.81 -3.22 -12.76
C LEU A 512 5.23 -2.86 -13.19
N ARG A 513 5.78 -3.59 -14.16
CA ARG A 513 7.14 -3.41 -14.66
C ARG A 513 7.10 -3.14 -16.16
N LEU A 514 7.83 -2.12 -16.62
CA LEU A 514 8.09 -1.88 -18.04
C LEU A 514 9.56 -2.13 -18.31
N GLU A 515 9.85 -3.01 -19.26
CA GLU A 515 11.22 -3.35 -19.70
C GLU A 515 11.35 -3.05 -21.19
N TRP A 516 12.49 -2.54 -21.61
CA TRP A 516 12.86 -2.39 -23.01
C TRP A 516 14.37 -2.58 -23.19
N ASP A 517 14.74 -3.03 -24.38
CA ASP A 517 16.13 -3.23 -24.81
C ASP A 517 16.27 -2.72 -26.25
N ALA A 518 17.49 -2.58 -26.75
CA ALA A 518 17.77 -2.15 -28.11
C ALA A 518 17.10 -3.06 -29.16
N ASP A 519 17.02 -4.37 -28.88
CA ASP A 519 16.44 -5.37 -29.77
C ASP A 519 14.97 -5.71 -29.47
N THR A 520 14.53 -5.47 -28.23
CA THR A 520 13.20 -5.90 -27.75
C THR A 520 12.32 -4.68 -27.50
N PRO A 521 11.14 -4.57 -28.17
CA PRO A 521 10.21 -3.48 -27.90
C PRO A 521 9.73 -3.52 -26.45
N LYS A 522 9.17 -2.41 -25.97
CA LYS A 522 8.73 -2.33 -24.57
C LYS A 522 7.67 -3.38 -24.22
N GLU A 523 7.87 -4.08 -23.11
CA GLU A 523 6.94 -5.09 -22.60
C GLU A 523 6.49 -4.78 -21.18
N TRP A 524 5.21 -5.02 -20.90
CA TRP A 524 4.64 -4.88 -19.56
C TRP A 524 4.55 -6.23 -18.86
N THR A 525 5.09 -6.30 -17.65
CA THR A 525 4.90 -7.43 -16.75
C THR A 525 4.11 -6.98 -15.54
N ALA A 526 3.02 -7.68 -15.24
CA ALA A 526 2.13 -7.37 -14.13
C ALA A 526 2.10 -8.52 -13.12
N THR A 527 2.33 -8.19 -11.84
CA THR A 527 2.16 -9.13 -10.73
C THR A 527 0.81 -8.87 -10.06
N LEU A 528 -0.07 -9.87 -10.12
CA LEU A 528 -1.40 -9.86 -9.55
C LEU A 528 -1.40 -10.66 -8.25
N GLY A 529 -1.89 -10.05 -7.18
CA GLY A 529 -2.02 -10.69 -5.88
C GLY A 529 -3.44 -10.60 -5.35
N VAL A 530 -3.77 -11.44 -4.38
CA VAL A 530 -5.06 -11.33 -3.69
C VAL A 530 -5.18 -9.92 -3.09
N PRO A 531 -6.31 -9.21 -3.32
CA PRO A 531 -6.57 -7.98 -2.58
C PRO A 531 -6.58 -8.31 -1.08
N PRO A 532 -6.27 -7.34 -0.20
CA PRO A 532 -6.36 -7.57 1.22
C PRO A 532 -7.81 -7.96 1.56
N LEU A 533 -8.01 -9.22 1.93
CA LEU A 533 -9.29 -9.76 2.38
C LEU A 533 -9.50 -9.34 3.81
N ARG A 534 -10.62 -8.66 4.17
CA ARG A 534 -10.81 -8.37 5.59
C ARG A 534 -12.16 -8.02 6.22
N ASP A 535 -12.18 -8.46 7.47
CA ASP A 535 -13.21 -8.58 8.50
C ASP A 535 -13.39 -7.28 9.30
N PRO A 536 -14.59 -6.66 9.27
CA PRO A 536 -14.92 -5.48 10.07
C PRO A 536 -14.73 -5.65 11.59
N VAL A 537 -14.75 -6.87 12.13
CA VAL A 537 -14.50 -7.14 13.55
C VAL A 537 -13.01 -7.05 13.86
N GLU A 538 -12.14 -7.49 12.95
CA GLU A 538 -10.67 -7.36 13.10
C GLU A 538 -10.30 -5.90 13.21
N TRP A 539 -10.92 -5.09 12.34
CA TRP A 539 -10.82 -3.65 12.40
C TRP A 539 -11.25 -3.10 13.77
N ALA A 540 -12.48 -3.35 14.23
CA ALA A 540 -12.97 -2.75 15.47
C ALA A 540 -12.08 -3.10 16.68
N VAL A 541 -11.59 -4.34 16.73
CA VAL A 541 -10.70 -4.85 17.78
C VAL A 541 -9.29 -4.26 17.67
N ASP A 542 -8.72 -4.15 16.46
CA ASP A 542 -7.44 -3.47 16.21
C ASP A 542 -7.51 -2.02 16.67
N GLN A 543 -8.58 -1.31 16.30
CA GLN A 543 -8.78 0.09 16.68
C GLN A 543 -8.85 0.27 18.19
N ILE A 544 -9.66 -0.54 18.88
CA ILE A 544 -9.78 -0.46 20.35
C ILE A 544 -8.43 -0.74 21.01
N ASN A 545 -7.61 -1.66 20.49
CA ASN A 545 -6.30 -1.95 21.04
C ASN A 545 -5.27 -0.85 20.76
N THR A 546 -5.19 -0.31 19.55
CA THR A 546 -4.23 0.75 19.25
C THR A 546 -4.57 2.00 20.08
N VAL A 547 -5.87 2.29 20.24
CA VAL A 547 -6.38 3.30 21.17
C VAL A 547 -5.99 2.94 22.61
N THR A 548 -6.36 1.77 23.13
CA THR A 548 -6.12 1.39 24.53
C THR A 548 -4.64 1.28 24.88
N SER A 549 -3.82 0.73 23.99
CA SER A 549 -2.36 0.62 24.17
C SER A 549 -1.70 1.99 24.16
N SER A 550 -2.14 2.89 23.28
CA SER A 550 -1.73 4.29 23.34
C SER A 550 -2.15 4.89 24.68
N PHE A 551 -3.44 4.84 25.07
CA PHE A 551 -3.90 5.40 26.35
C PHE A 551 -3.17 4.85 27.60
N LYS A 552 -2.90 3.53 27.66
CA LYS A 552 -2.11 2.90 28.74
C LYS A 552 -0.65 3.38 28.76
N LYS A 553 -0.02 3.52 27.60
CA LYS A 553 1.35 4.07 27.50
C LYS A 553 1.43 5.54 27.93
N HIS A 554 0.33 6.30 27.86
CA HIS A 554 0.28 7.71 28.24
C HIS A 554 -0.10 7.92 29.73
N GLY A 555 -0.42 6.85 30.48
CA GLY A 555 -0.77 6.92 31.91
C GLY A 555 -2.16 7.50 32.21
N TRP A 556 -3.09 7.46 31.24
CA TRP A 556 -4.48 7.92 31.42
C TRP A 556 -5.43 6.78 31.82
N LEU A 557 -4.94 5.54 31.72
CA LEU A 557 -5.51 4.26 32.17
C LEU A 557 -4.36 3.47 32.81
#